data_AF-A0A166BI50-F1
#
_entry.id   AF-A0A166BI50-F1
#
_cell.length_a   1.000
_cell.length_b   1.000
_cell.length_c   1.000
_cell.angle_alpha   90.00
_cell.angle_beta   90.00
_cell.angle_gamma   90.00
#
_symmetry.space_group_name_H-M   'P 1'
#
loop_
_entity.id
_entity.type
_entity.pdbx_description
1 polymer ?
#
loop_
_entity_poly.entity_id
_entity_poly.type
_entity_poly.pdbx_seq_one_letter_code
_entity_poly.pdbx_strand_id
1 'polypeptide(L)'
;VRSYRRARKAILALSTDPELPKQYKPINTEDLKTADVTDERRLGQSTDNLAWFWRLGAEKAGKHEWTEESVYRVSWLRAKARKSRWGEEGVIVSHEMLFVILFHRREQEIWRERADRSDNAEGARAFAYGKMLVSQRRADDAQKGF
;
A
#
# COMPACT_ATOMS: atom_id res chain seq x y z
N VAL A 1 16.93 -20.65 -22.57
CA VAL A 1 17.99 -21.36 -21.79
C VAL A 1 18.80 -22.38 -22.60
N ARG A 2 18.19 -23.32 -23.37
CA ARG A 2 18.94 -24.39 -24.08
C ARG A 2 20.00 -23.88 -25.06
N SER A 3 19.67 -22.86 -25.87
CA SER A 3 20.61 -22.25 -26.83
C SER A 3 21.82 -21.61 -26.12
N TYR A 4 21.59 -20.84 -25.06
CA TYR A 4 22.65 -20.26 -24.23
C TYR A 4 23.61 -21.32 -23.68
N ARG A 5 23.08 -22.46 -23.21
CA ARG A 5 23.92 -23.56 -22.70
C ARG A 5 24.80 -24.18 -23.79
N ARG A 6 24.31 -24.31 -25.02
CA ARG A 6 25.10 -24.83 -26.16
C ARG A 6 26.20 -23.86 -26.56
N ALA A 7 25.87 -22.57 -26.66
CA ALA A 7 26.85 -21.52 -26.96
C ALA A 7 27.94 -21.43 -25.88
N ARG A 8 27.56 -21.47 -24.60
CA ARG A 8 28.50 -21.50 -23.48
C ARG A 8 29.44 -22.71 -23.55
N LYS A 9 28.95 -23.88 -23.96
CA LYS A 9 29.80 -25.07 -24.15
C LYS A 9 30.82 -24.88 -25.27
N ALA A 10 30.42 -24.27 -26.39
CA ALA A 10 31.36 -23.98 -27.48
C ALA A 10 32.41 -22.95 -27.08
N ILE A 11 32.02 -21.90 -26.33
CA ILE A 11 32.95 -20.91 -25.77
C ILE A 11 33.97 -21.61 -24.88
N LEU A 12 33.52 -22.43 -23.93
CA LEU A 12 34.43 -23.17 -23.03
C LEU A 12 35.37 -24.14 -23.77
N ALA A 13 34.97 -24.64 -24.94
CA ALA A 13 35.77 -25.60 -25.71
C ALA A 13 36.76 -24.94 -26.68
N LEU A 14 36.46 -23.72 -27.14
CA LEU A 14 37.20 -23.06 -28.22
C LEU A 14 37.91 -21.77 -27.77
N SER A 15 37.62 -21.22 -26.59
CA SER A 15 38.20 -19.95 -26.15
C SER A 15 39.55 -20.12 -25.48
N THR A 16 40.56 -19.39 -25.95
CA THR A 16 41.90 -19.30 -25.34
C THR A 16 41.97 -18.22 -24.24
N ASP A 17 40.97 -17.36 -24.15
CA ASP A 17 40.88 -16.25 -23.18
C ASP A 17 40.22 -16.71 -21.87
N PRO A 18 40.91 -16.57 -20.72
CA PRO A 18 40.41 -17.03 -19.42
C PRO A 18 39.28 -16.17 -18.81
N GLU A 19 38.96 -14.99 -19.34
CA GLU A 19 37.97 -14.07 -18.76
C GLU A 19 36.53 -14.30 -19.27
N LEU A 20 36.37 -14.75 -20.53
CA LEU A 20 35.06 -15.05 -21.13
C LEU A 20 34.20 -16.05 -20.31
N PRO A 21 34.77 -17.14 -19.76
CA PRO A 21 34.03 -18.06 -18.89
C PRO A 21 33.53 -17.45 -17.58
N LYS A 22 34.18 -16.39 -17.08
CA LYS A 22 33.82 -15.70 -15.83
C LYS A 22 32.65 -14.73 -16.02
N GLN A 23 32.59 -14.08 -17.18
CA GLN A 23 31.51 -13.16 -17.54
C GLN A 23 30.19 -13.90 -17.83
N TYR A 24 30.27 -15.08 -18.47
CA TYR A 24 29.09 -15.84 -18.90
C TYR A 24 28.81 -17.04 -17.96
N LYS A 25 28.06 -16.75 -16.89
CA LYS A 25 27.70 -17.71 -15.81
C LYS A 25 26.55 -18.65 -16.21
N PRO A 26 26.42 -19.83 -15.57
CA PRO A 26 25.25 -20.69 -15.81
C PRO A 26 23.95 -20.03 -15.30
N ILE A 27 22.85 -20.25 -16.01
CA ILE A 27 21.50 -19.80 -15.60
C ILE A 27 20.81 -20.92 -14.83
N ASN A 28 20.50 -20.65 -13.56
CA ASN A 28 19.79 -21.54 -12.65
C ASN A 28 18.29 -21.20 -12.59
N THR A 29 17.48 -22.08 -12.03
CA THR A 29 16.04 -21.86 -11.86
C THR A 29 15.72 -20.77 -10.83
N GLU A 30 16.63 -20.52 -9.90
CA GLU A 30 16.52 -19.44 -8.91
C GLU A 30 16.64 -18.05 -9.55
N ASP A 31 17.41 -17.92 -10.63
CA ASP A 31 17.54 -16.70 -11.43
C ASP A 31 16.25 -16.38 -12.22
N LEU A 32 15.31 -17.33 -12.30
CA LEU A 32 14.04 -17.20 -13.03
C LEU A 32 12.86 -16.87 -12.11
N LYS A 33 13.10 -16.54 -10.83
CA LYS A 33 12.06 -16.08 -9.91
C LYS A 33 11.68 -14.62 -10.23
N THR A 34 10.53 -14.42 -10.88
CA THR A 34 9.97 -13.09 -11.21
C THR A 34 9.06 -12.53 -10.11
N ALA A 35 9.30 -12.92 -8.86
CA ALA A 35 8.41 -12.66 -7.74
C ALA A 35 8.32 -11.16 -7.38
N ASP A 36 9.28 -10.38 -7.88
CA ASP A 36 9.32 -8.95 -7.73
C ASP A 36 8.49 -8.22 -8.80
N VAL A 37 8.38 -8.64 -10.06
CA VAL A 37 7.69 -7.82 -11.10
C VAL A 37 6.15 -7.94 -11.09
N THR A 38 5.59 -9.05 -10.60
CA THR A 38 4.15 -9.36 -10.76
C THR A 38 3.27 -9.17 -9.51
N ASP A 39 3.82 -8.93 -8.32
CA ASP A 39 3.09 -8.52 -7.11
C ASP A 39 3.39 -7.04 -6.80
N GLU A 40 2.48 -6.14 -7.19
CA GLU A 40 2.67 -4.67 -7.16
C GLU A 40 2.44 -4.06 -5.77
N ARG A 41 1.78 -4.81 -4.90
CA ARG A 41 1.65 -4.53 -3.46
C ARG A 41 2.77 -5.19 -2.66
N ARG A 42 3.66 -5.94 -3.32
CA ARG A 42 4.87 -6.49 -2.71
C ARG A 42 5.88 -5.39 -2.46
N LEU A 43 6.20 -5.22 -1.20
CA LEU A 43 7.40 -4.53 -0.77
C LEU A 43 8.63 -5.34 -1.22
N GLY A 44 9.56 -4.76 -1.97
CA GLY A 44 10.86 -5.40 -2.24
C GLY A 44 11.40 -5.33 -3.67
N GLN A 45 10.55 -4.98 -4.64
CA GLN A 45 10.83 -4.87 -6.08
C GLN A 45 12.18 -4.27 -6.47
N SER A 46 12.69 -3.37 -5.64
CA SER A 46 13.92 -2.66 -5.92
C SER A 46 15.22 -3.38 -5.59
N THR A 47 15.13 -4.48 -4.86
CA THR A 47 16.26 -5.11 -4.17
C THR A 47 16.47 -6.56 -4.56
N ASP A 48 15.54 -7.23 -5.26
CA ASP A 48 15.91 -8.50 -5.87
C ASP A 48 17.10 -8.23 -6.75
N ASN A 49 18.16 -8.97 -6.43
CA ASN A 49 19.39 -8.89 -7.14
C ASN A 49 19.07 -9.44 -8.52
N LEU A 50 18.73 -8.53 -9.44
CA LEU A 50 18.32 -8.84 -10.80
C LEU A 50 19.31 -9.89 -11.28
N ALA A 51 18.77 -11.06 -11.63
CA ALA A 51 19.54 -12.21 -12.06
C ALA A 51 20.75 -11.76 -12.87
N TRP A 52 21.94 -12.31 -12.58
CA TRP A 52 23.24 -11.73 -12.96
C TRP A 52 23.35 -11.28 -14.44
N PHE A 53 22.59 -11.89 -15.35
CA PHE A 53 22.51 -11.51 -16.76
C PHE A 53 21.88 -10.12 -17.01
N TRP A 54 21.08 -9.57 -16.09
CA TRP A 54 20.58 -8.20 -16.08
C TRP A 54 21.66 -7.15 -15.75
N ARG A 55 22.86 -7.60 -15.36
CA ARG A 55 24.03 -6.77 -15.03
C ARG A 55 25.15 -6.86 -16.09
N LEU A 56 24.99 -7.65 -17.15
CA LEU A 56 25.95 -7.77 -18.25
C LEU A 56 26.02 -6.45 -19.04
N GLY A 57 27.22 -5.85 -19.15
CA GLY A 57 27.46 -4.61 -19.93
C GLY A 57 27.51 -3.32 -19.11
N ALA A 58 27.14 -3.35 -17.82
CA ALA A 58 27.22 -2.21 -16.90
C ALA A 58 28.66 -1.72 -16.65
N GLU A 59 29.67 -2.56 -16.90
CA GLU A 59 31.08 -2.22 -16.68
C GLU A 59 31.72 -1.41 -17.82
N LYS A 60 31.23 -1.53 -19.07
CA LYS A 60 31.72 -0.73 -20.22
C LYS A 60 31.04 0.62 -20.33
N ALA A 61 29.86 0.76 -19.70
CA ALA A 61 29.13 2.00 -19.60
C ALA A 61 29.54 2.72 -18.30
N GLY A 62 30.66 3.43 -18.30
CA GLY A 62 30.80 4.49 -17.31
C GLY A 62 29.54 5.37 -17.38
N LYS A 63 28.86 5.61 -16.25
CA LYS A 63 27.48 6.15 -16.13
C LYS A 63 26.35 5.11 -16.26
N HIS A 64 26.07 4.41 -15.16
CA HIS A 64 24.78 3.74 -14.94
C HIS A 64 24.19 4.07 -13.55
N GLU A 65 24.26 5.35 -13.17
CA GLU A 65 23.66 5.94 -11.96
C GLU A 65 22.11 5.83 -11.93
N TRP A 66 21.48 5.40 -13.03
CA TRP A 66 20.04 5.54 -13.23
C TRP A 66 19.20 4.26 -13.13
N THR A 67 19.75 3.05 -13.00
CA THR A 67 18.90 1.83 -12.96
C THR A 67 18.88 1.11 -11.63
N GLU A 68 19.96 1.11 -10.87
CA GLU A 68 19.90 0.63 -9.48
C GLU A 68 19.33 1.72 -8.58
N GLU A 69 19.89 2.93 -8.61
CA GLU A 69 19.52 4.01 -7.70
C GLU A 69 18.06 4.49 -7.85
N SER A 70 17.52 4.52 -9.07
CA SER A 70 16.13 4.91 -9.33
C SER A 70 15.14 3.89 -8.78
N VAL A 71 15.45 2.61 -8.96
CA VAL A 71 14.64 1.49 -8.51
C VAL A 71 14.59 1.49 -6.97
N TYR A 72 15.72 1.73 -6.29
CA TYR A 72 15.78 1.89 -4.83
C TYR A 72 15.08 3.15 -4.30
N ARG A 73 15.32 4.31 -4.92
CA ARG A 73 14.71 5.59 -4.49
C ARG A 73 13.19 5.53 -4.58
N VAL A 74 12.63 4.94 -5.64
CA VAL A 74 11.19 4.80 -5.84
C VAL A 74 10.57 3.89 -4.79
N SER A 75 11.22 2.77 -4.46
CA SER A 75 10.77 1.88 -3.39
C SER A 75 10.75 2.58 -2.02
N TRP A 76 11.79 3.38 -1.73
CA TRP A 76 11.86 4.19 -0.50
C TRP A 76 10.77 5.27 -0.42
N LEU A 77 10.53 6.01 -1.51
CA LEU A 77 9.49 7.04 -1.56
C LEU A 77 8.09 6.44 -1.34
N ARG A 78 7.82 5.28 -1.95
CA ARG A 78 6.55 4.54 -1.76
C ARG A 78 6.36 4.11 -0.30
N ALA A 79 7.42 3.65 0.37
CA ALA A 79 7.35 3.27 1.78
C ALA A 79 7.12 4.48 2.70
N LYS A 80 7.80 5.61 2.45
CA LYS A 80 7.62 6.85 3.21
C LYS A 80 6.21 7.41 3.09
N ALA A 81 5.66 7.43 1.86
CA ALA A 81 4.29 7.87 1.61
C ALA A 81 3.26 7.01 2.38
N ARG A 82 3.48 5.69 2.43
CA ARG A 82 2.60 4.78 3.19
C ARG A 82 2.60 5.08 4.69
N LYS A 83 3.77 5.28 5.29
CA LYS A 83 3.86 5.65 6.72
C LYS A 83 3.12 6.95 7.00
N SER A 84 3.30 7.94 6.14
CA SER A 84 2.67 9.26 6.29
C SER A 84 1.14 9.12 6.23
N ARG A 85 0.65 8.40 5.22
CA ARG A 85 -0.77 8.08 5.06
C ARG A 85 -1.38 7.34 6.27
N TRP A 86 -0.68 6.35 6.83
CA TRP A 86 -1.20 5.64 8.00
C TRP A 86 -1.26 6.53 9.25
N GLY A 87 -0.31 7.46 9.40
CA GLY A 87 -0.38 8.47 10.46
C GLY A 87 -1.57 9.42 10.28
N GLU A 88 -1.83 9.84 9.04
CA GLU A 88 -3.00 10.65 8.70
C GLU A 88 -4.30 9.89 8.97
N GLU A 89 -4.42 8.64 8.49
CA GLU A 89 -5.60 7.80 8.69
C GLU A 89 -5.90 7.60 10.19
N GLY A 90 -4.90 7.43 11.06
CA GLY A 90 -5.15 7.33 12.51
C GLY A 90 -5.75 8.60 13.12
N VAL A 91 -5.27 9.77 12.70
CA VAL A 91 -5.82 11.06 13.14
C VAL A 91 -7.25 11.23 12.59
N ILE A 92 -7.45 10.95 11.30
CA ILE A 92 -8.75 11.08 10.63
C ILE A 92 -9.79 10.17 11.30
N VAL A 93 -9.48 8.89 11.49
CA VAL A 93 -10.40 7.92 12.10
C VAL A 93 -10.80 8.35 13.51
N SER A 94 -9.85 8.86 14.31
CA SER A 94 -10.16 9.37 15.65
C SER A 94 -11.15 10.56 15.62
N HIS A 95 -10.98 11.47 14.66
CA HIS A 95 -11.90 12.59 14.47
C HIS A 95 -13.25 12.13 13.92
N GLU A 96 -13.28 11.18 12.99
CA GLU A 96 -14.50 10.59 12.46
C GLU A 96 -15.33 9.92 13.56
N MET A 97 -14.69 9.16 14.45
CA MET A 97 -15.33 8.54 15.62
C MET A 97 -15.96 9.61 16.54
N LEU A 98 -15.22 10.69 16.83
CA LEU A 98 -15.74 11.82 17.59
C LEU A 98 -16.92 12.51 16.86
N PHE A 99 -16.81 12.72 15.55
CA PHE A 99 -17.85 13.36 14.76
C PHE A 99 -19.13 12.53 14.72
N VAL A 100 -19.05 11.20 14.71
CA VAL A 100 -20.23 10.33 14.81
C VAL A 100 -20.99 10.58 16.12
N ILE A 101 -20.26 10.68 17.25
CA ILE A 101 -20.87 10.98 18.56
C ILE A 101 -21.50 12.38 18.54
N LEU A 102 -20.76 13.39 18.09
CA LEU A 102 -21.24 14.78 18.05
C LEU A 102 -22.45 14.93 17.12
N PHE A 103 -22.45 14.25 15.97
CA PHE A 103 -23.56 14.25 15.03
C PHE A 103 -24.83 13.71 15.68
N HIS A 104 -24.76 12.57 16.36
CA HIS A 104 -25.94 11.98 16.99
C HIS A 104 -26.43 12.77 18.21
N ARG A 105 -25.52 13.40 18.97
CA ARG A 105 -25.91 14.36 20.03
C ARG A 105 -26.61 15.58 19.44
N ARG A 106 -26.09 16.14 18.36
CA ARG A 106 -26.74 17.26 17.67
C ARG A 106 -28.11 16.86 17.11
N GLU A 107 -28.21 15.67 16.55
CA GLU A 107 -29.47 15.10 16.05
C GLU A 107 -30.50 14.95 17.19
N GLN A 108 -30.08 14.46 18.36
CA GLN A 108 -30.91 14.38 19.56
C GLN A 108 -31.47 15.76 19.95
N GLU A 109 -30.63 16.80 20.02
CA GLU A 109 -31.06 18.17 20.34
C GLU A 109 -32.09 18.69 19.33
N ILE A 110 -31.83 18.51 18.04
CA ILE A 110 -32.74 18.96 16.97
C ILE A 110 -34.11 18.30 17.13
N TRP A 111 -34.15 16.99 17.41
CA TRP A 111 -35.42 16.29 17.60
C TRP A 111 -36.13 16.66 18.90
N ARG A 112 -35.38 16.96 19.96
CA ARG A 112 -35.93 17.51 21.20
C ARG A 112 -36.61 18.86 20.95
N GLU A 113 -35.91 19.79 20.31
CA GLU A 113 -36.47 21.11 19.96
C GLU A 113 -37.74 21.00 19.09
N ARG A 114 -37.77 20.04 18.15
CA ARG A 114 -38.95 19.78 17.32
C ARG A 114 -40.13 19.22 18.14
N ALA A 115 -39.85 18.37 19.13
CA ALA A 115 -40.88 17.82 20.01
C ALA A 115 -41.48 18.92 20.90
N ASP A 116 -40.63 19.81 21.42
CA ASP A 116 -41.03 20.93 22.26
C ASP A 116 -41.93 21.90 21.49
N ARG A 117 -41.57 22.23 20.23
CA ARG A 117 -42.37 23.12 19.36
C ARG A 117 -43.69 22.53 18.86
N SER A 118 -43.96 21.24 19.12
CA SER A 118 -45.14 20.54 18.61
C SER A 118 -46.32 20.60 19.59
N ASP A 119 -46.69 21.80 20.04
CA ASP A 119 -47.62 22.03 21.16
C ASP A 119 -49.02 21.42 20.98
N ASN A 120 -49.57 21.44 19.77
CA ASN A 120 -50.95 20.97 19.50
C ASN A 120 -51.02 19.69 18.64
N ALA A 121 -49.89 19.05 18.36
CA ALA A 121 -49.81 17.86 17.50
C ALA A 121 -49.17 16.69 18.24
N GLU A 122 -49.96 16.01 19.07
CA GLU A 122 -49.49 14.94 19.96
C GLU A 122 -48.76 13.82 19.21
N GLY A 123 -49.24 13.43 18.03
CA GLY A 123 -48.57 12.44 17.17
C GLY A 123 -47.20 12.91 16.65
N ALA A 124 -47.09 14.19 16.26
CA ALA A 124 -45.82 14.77 15.80
C ALA A 124 -44.81 14.88 16.95
N ARG A 125 -45.29 15.28 18.14
CA ARG A 125 -44.51 15.32 19.38
C ARG A 125 -43.99 13.92 19.73
N ALA A 126 -44.85 12.90 19.74
CA ALA A 126 -44.47 11.52 20.05
C ALA A 126 -43.43 10.96 19.05
N PHE A 127 -43.59 11.24 17.75
CA PHE A 127 -42.61 10.84 16.74
C PHE A 127 -41.25 11.52 16.93
N ALA A 128 -41.25 12.84 17.18
CA ALA A 128 -40.02 13.59 17.43
C ALA A 128 -39.29 13.10 18.68
N TYR A 129 -40.00 12.80 19.76
CA TYR A 129 -39.44 12.15 20.94
C TYR A 129 -38.83 10.78 20.63
N GLY A 130 -39.50 9.95 19.83
CA GLY A 130 -38.96 8.67 19.38
C GLY A 130 -37.64 8.83 18.63
N LYS A 131 -37.54 9.83 17.73
CA LYS A 131 -36.30 10.13 17.01
C LYS A 131 -35.19 10.61 17.94
N MET A 132 -35.51 11.49 18.90
CA MET A 132 -34.56 11.95 19.92
C MET A 132 -33.95 10.75 20.67
N LEU A 133 -34.77 9.81 21.14
CA LEU A 133 -34.31 8.62 21.88
C LEU A 133 -33.42 7.71 21.02
N VAL A 134 -33.76 7.53 19.74
CA VAL A 134 -32.93 6.74 18.81
C VAL A 134 -31.56 7.39 18.61
N SER A 135 -31.52 8.71 18.39
CA SER A 135 -30.26 9.44 18.23
C SER A 135 -29.42 9.42 19.51
N GLN A 136 -30.05 9.56 20.68
CA GLN A 136 -29.37 9.42 21.97
C GLN A 136 -28.72 8.04 22.10
N ARG A 137 -29.48 6.97 21.84
CA ARG A 137 -28.96 5.60 21.91
C ARG A 137 -27.77 5.39 20.98
N ARG A 138 -27.82 5.92 19.75
CA ARG A 138 -26.71 5.83 18.80
C ARG A 138 -25.46 6.57 19.29
N ALA A 139 -25.63 7.74 19.92
CA ALA A 139 -24.51 8.46 20.53
C ALA A 139 -23.90 7.66 21.69
N ASP A 140 -24.73 7.07 22.55
CA ASP A 140 -24.28 6.26 23.69
C ASP A 140 -23.57 4.98 23.22
N ASP A 141 -24.09 4.31 22.19
CA ASP A 141 -23.49 3.11 21.60
C ASP A 141 -22.15 3.45 20.92
N ALA A 142 -22.07 4.55 20.18
CA ALA A 142 -20.83 5.04 19.59
C ALA A 142 -19.79 5.39 20.67
N GLN A 143 -20.21 5.99 21.78
CA GLN A 143 -19.32 6.32 22.89
C GLN A 143 -18.82 5.10 23.68
N LYS A 144 -19.53 3.96 23.62
CA LYS A 144 -19.10 2.69 24.23
C LYS A 144 -18.25 1.83 23.31
N GLY A 145 -18.47 1.93 22.00
CA GLY A 145 -17.75 1.17 20.98
C GLY A 145 -16.35 1.69 20.69
N PHE A 146 -16.02 2.88 21.20
CA PHE A 146 -14.76 3.58 21.04
C PHE A 146 -14.14 3.85 22.41
#